data_AF-A0A1Y2BXZ2-F1
#
_entry.id   AF-A0A1Y2BXZ2-F1
#
_cell.length_a   1.000
_cell.length_b   1.000
_cell.length_c   1.000
_cell.angle_alpha   90.00
_cell.angle_beta   90.00
_cell.angle_gamma   90.00
#
_symmetry.space_group_name_H-M   'P 1'
#
loop_
_entity.id
_entity.type
_entity.pdbx_description
1 polymer ?
#
loop_
_entity_poly.entity_id
_entity_poly.type
_entity_poly.pdbx_seq_one_letter_code
_entity_poly.pdbx_strand_id
1 'polypeptide(L)'
;MSDEWEYVTDDEGDFIEDENGNILTPEEAEQRGLVTKSDGTTDRSIGAGILAGGALLGGLYVLNKQLKKKKRVKKANPDNVPYKWVKWTGTTPANAVSDKNNIGKTFIIGRGVYENGLHPGYADPATKKLYTSYGGEEVVLKEFEILTCPQNRLTWIKCNDPKNIGAKAVIGGYEKDDTPLYVTKCMRDKTPYFGKTYKNGYCAYYGYDGKEWKLNDFEYLAYN
;
A
#
# COMPACT_ATOMS: atom_id res chain seq x y z
N MET A 1 2.13 18.02 2.89
CA MET A 1 1.74 17.27 4.10
C MET A 1 0.39 16.65 3.79
N SER A 2 0.32 15.35 3.53
CA SER A 2 -0.96 14.67 3.31
C SER A 2 -1.69 14.54 4.63
N ASP A 3 -3.00 14.74 4.63
CA ASP A 3 -3.85 14.51 5.80
C ASP A 3 -3.71 13.04 6.25
N GLU A 4 -3.43 12.82 7.53
CA GLU A 4 -3.16 11.50 8.13
C GLU A 4 -4.43 10.67 8.31
N TRP A 5 -5.60 11.27 8.09
CA TRP A 5 -6.90 10.67 8.32
C TRP A 5 -7.64 10.42 7.01
N GLU A 6 -8.51 9.40 7.02
CA GLU A 6 -9.46 9.12 5.95
C GLU A 6 -10.85 8.90 6.53
N TYR A 7 -11.88 9.07 5.68
CA TYR A 7 -13.27 8.88 6.05
C TYR A 7 -13.82 7.62 5.38
N VAL A 8 -14.05 6.59 6.18
CA VAL A 8 -14.60 5.31 5.71
C VAL A 8 -16.08 5.23 6.01
N THR A 9 -16.86 4.60 5.13
CA THR A 9 -18.28 4.36 5.36
C THR A 9 -18.45 3.34 6.48
N ASP A 10 -19.18 3.72 7.52
CA ASP A 10 -19.41 2.93 8.73
C ASP A 10 -20.76 3.36 9.32
N ASP A 11 -21.61 2.41 9.71
CA ASP A 11 -22.96 2.66 10.25
C ASP A 11 -22.93 3.35 11.64
N GLU A 12 -21.78 3.31 12.31
CA GLU A 12 -21.47 3.99 13.57
C GLU A 12 -20.62 5.26 13.37
N GLY A 13 -20.49 5.75 12.13
CA GLY A 13 -19.67 6.91 11.81
C GLY A 13 -20.17 8.22 12.43
N ASP A 14 -19.25 9.05 12.94
CA ASP A 14 -19.55 10.36 13.55
C ASP A 14 -19.76 11.51 12.55
N PHE A 15 -19.45 11.28 11.27
CA PHE A 15 -19.52 12.27 10.20
C PHE A 15 -20.53 11.85 9.13
N ILE A 16 -20.92 12.79 8.28
CA ILE A 16 -21.88 12.59 7.19
C ILE A 16 -21.23 12.93 5.86
N GLU A 17 -21.38 12.07 4.87
CA GLU A 17 -21.08 12.38 3.46
C GLU A 17 -22.38 12.70 2.72
N ASP A 18 -22.41 13.87 2.07
CA ASP A 18 -23.51 14.27 1.19
C ASP A 18 -23.41 13.65 -0.21
N GLU A 19 -24.41 13.86 -1.06
CA GLU A 19 -24.46 13.33 -2.43
C GLU A 19 -23.31 13.81 -3.34
N ASN A 20 -22.68 14.93 -2.99
CA ASN A 20 -21.56 15.52 -3.72
C ASN A 20 -20.20 15.06 -3.17
N GLY A 21 -20.19 14.20 -2.15
CA GLY A 21 -18.98 13.68 -1.52
C GLY A 21 -18.36 14.61 -0.47
N ASN A 22 -19.08 15.66 -0.03
CA ASN A 22 -18.58 16.52 1.04
C ASN A 22 -18.74 15.84 2.39
N ILE A 23 -17.68 15.87 3.20
CA ILE A 23 -17.70 15.37 4.57
C ILE A 23 -18.09 16.51 5.52
N LEU A 24 -19.12 16.26 6.33
CA LEU A 24 -19.74 17.21 7.24
C LEU A 24 -19.76 16.65 8.66
N THR A 25 -19.59 17.53 9.64
CA THR A 25 -19.99 17.28 11.03
C THR A 25 -21.52 17.27 11.16
N PRO A 26 -22.08 16.68 12.23
CA PRO A 26 -23.53 16.72 12.47
C PRO A 26 -24.10 18.14 12.53
N GLU A 27 -23.36 19.09 13.11
CA GLU A 27 -23.77 20.51 13.21
C GLU A 27 -23.82 21.18 11.83
N GLU A 28 -22.81 20.97 10.98
CA GLU A 28 -22.79 21.50 9.61
C GLU A 28 -23.90 20.89 8.75
N ALA A 29 -24.19 19.60 8.94
CA ALA A 29 -25.29 18.93 8.27
C ALA A 29 -26.65 19.47 8.73
N GLU A 30 -26.82 19.79 10.02
CA GLU A 30 -28.03 20.39 10.58
C GLU A 30 -28.24 21.82 10.05
N GLN A 31 -27.19 22.64 10.00
CA GLN A 31 -27.24 23.99 9.40
C GLN A 31 -27.63 23.96 7.92
N ARG A 32 -27.27 22.88 7.21
CA ARG A 32 -27.65 22.65 5.81
C ARG A 32 -29.03 22.00 5.64
N GLY A 33 -29.74 21.71 6.74
CA GLY A 33 -31.04 21.03 6.72
C GLY A 33 -30.98 19.57 6.25
N LEU A 34 -29.80 18.95 6.27
CA LEU A 34 -29.57 17.56 5.84
C LEU A 34 -29.92 16.56 6.95
N VAL A 35 -29.80 16.99 8.20
CA VAL A 35 -30.20 16.22 9.38
C VAL A 35 -31.00 17.08 10.36
N THR A 36 -31.74 16.44 11.24
CA THR A 36 -32.45 17.11 12.34
C THR A 36 -32.22 16.35 13.63
N LYS A 37 -31.79 17.05 14.68
CA LYS A 37 -31.60 16.44 16.00
C LYS A 37 -32.95 16.00 16.57
N SER A 38 -33.00 14.78 17.10
CA SER A 38 -34.18 14.18 17.71
C SER A 38 -33.95 13.96 19.21
N ASP A 39 -34.99 14.23 19.99
CA ASP A 39 -35.04 13.96 21.44
C ASP A 39 -35.59 12.55 21.76
N GLY A 40 -35.81 11.71 20.74
CA GLY A 40 -36.36 10.36 20.90
C GLY A 40 -37.89 10.32 21.06
N THR A 41 -38.58 11.46 21.03
CA THR A 41 -40.04 11.51 20.93
C THR A 41 -40.45 11.65 19.47
N THR A 42 -40.94 10.56 18.89
CA THR A 42 -41.27 10.50 17.45
C THR A 42 -42.58 11.24 17.17
N ASP A 43 -42.53 12.55 16.94
CA ASP A 43 -43.69 13.24 16.35
C ASP A 43 -43.74 12.93 14.85
N ARG A 44 -44.69 12.06 14.47
CA ARG A 44 -44.93 11.57 13.10
C ARG A 44 -45.59 12.62 12.20
N SER A 45 -45.05 13.84 12.14
CA SER A 45 -45.63 14.93 11.33
C SER A 45 -44.76 15.39 10.15
N ILE A 46 -43.66 14.69 9.83
CA ILE A 46 -42.79 15.03 8.70
C ILE A 46 -42.74 13.86 7.69
N GLY A 47 -42.99 14.17 6.41
CA GLY A 47 -43.33 13.23 5.33
C GLY A 47 -42.52 11.93 5.27
N ALA A 48 -43.22 10.80 5.38
CA ALA A 48 -42.72 9.45 5.65
C ALA A 48 -41.97 8.73 4.49
N GLY A 49 -41.34 9.45 3.56
CA GLY A 49 -40.74 8.80 2.38
C GLY A 49 -39.28 8.34 2.53
N ILE A 50 -38.41 9.18 3.11
CA ILE A 50 -36.96 9.13 2.82
C ILE A 50 -36.08 9.43 4.06
N LEU A 51 -36.57 9.13 5.26
CA LEU A 51 -35.83 9.41 6.50
C LEU A 51 -35.36 8.11 7.19
N ALA A 52 -34.13 8.13 7.71
CA ALA A 52 -33.52 7.07 8.52
C ALA A 52 -33.09 7.66 9.87
N GLY A 53 -33.33 6.94 10.96
CA GLY A 53 -32.82 7.30 12.28
C GLY A 53 -31.37 6.83 12.44
N GLY A 54 -30.51 7.67 13.01
CA GLY A 54 -29.12 7.31 13.24
C GLY A 54 -28.49 8.07 14.41
N ALA A 55 -27.77 7.36 15.27
CA ALA A 55 -26.88 7.98 16.23
C ALA A 55 -25.65 8.58 15.52
N LEU A 56 -25.28 9.79 15.93
CA LEU A 56 -24.05 10.51 15.55
C LEU A 56 -23.49 11.21 16.79
N LEU A 57 -22.29 11.79 16.69
CA LEU A 57 -21.73 12.60 17.76
C LEU A 57 -22.72 13.73 18.16
N GLY A 58 -23.01 13.83 19.46
CA GLY A 58 -23.87 14.87 20.02
C GLY A 58 -25.37 14.57 20.06
N GLY A 59 -25.82 13.38 19.62
CA GLY A 59 -27.20 12.93 19.85
C GLY A 59 -27.77 11.96 18.81
N LEU A 60 -29.09 11.74 18.89
CA LEU A 60 -29.86 11.02 17.88
C LEU A 60 -30.29 11.99 16.79
N TYR A 61 -30.14 11.60 15.52
CA TYR A 61 -30.54 12.42 14.38
C TYR A 61 -31.50 11.66 13.48
N VAL A 62 -32.37 12.41 12.82
CA VAL A 62 -33.12 11.98 11.65
C VAL A 62 -32.34 12.44 10.43
N LEU A 63 -31.97 11.49 9.57
CA LEU A 63 -31.14 11.72 8.39
C LEU A 63 -31.93 11.44 7.11
N ASN A 64 -31.61 12.16 6.03
CA ASN A 64 -32.02 11.76 4.69
C ASN A 64 -31.33 10.44 4.29
N LYS A 65 -32.07 9.46 3.76
CA LYS A 65 -31.54 8.14 3.33
C LYS A 65 -30.41 8.21 2.29
N GLN A 66 -30.27 9.32 1.57
CA GLN A 66 -29.21 9.51 0.59
C GLN A 66 -27.83 9.78 1.23
N LEU A 67 -27.82 10.17 2.51
CA LEU A 67 -26.60 10.48 3.25
C LEU A 67 -25.90 9.21 3.72
N LYS A 68 -24.57 9.20 3.70
CA LYS A 68 -23.76 8.10 4.23
C LYS A 68 -23.09 8.54 5.52
N LYS A 69 -23.13 7.67 6.53
CA LYS A 69 -22.34 7.87 7.73
C LYS A 69 -20.87 7.52 7.47
N LYS A 70 -19.99 8.31 8.04
CA LYS A 70 -18.54 8.23 7.86
C LYS A 70 -17.84 8.24 9.19
N LYS A 71 -16.88 7.35 9.35
CA LYS A 71 -15.96 7.34 10.47
C LYS A 71 -14.63 7.90 10.03
N ARG A 72 -14.12 8.88 10.77
CA ARG A 72 -12.76 9.37 10.58
C ARG A 72 -11.80 8.37 11.21
N VAL A 73 -11.06 7.65 10.39
CA VAL A 73 -10.05 6.68 10.81
C VAL A 73 -8.68 7.21 10.45
N LYS A 74 -7.69 6.92 11.30
CA LYS A 74 -6.30 7.23 10.97
C LYS A 74 -5.96 6.31 9.81
N LYS A 75 -5.42 6.85 8.70
CA LYS A 75 -4.87 6.02 7.64
C LYS A 75 -3.93 5.01 8.31
N ALA A 76 -4.05 3.74 7.97
CA ALA A 76 -3.16 2.72 8.51
C ALA A 76 -1.73 3.23 8.38
N ASN A 77 -1.05 3.47 9.50
CA ASN A 77 0.30 4.03 9.46
C ASN A 77 1.19 3.00 8.74
N PRO A 78 1.73 3.30 7.54
CA PRO A 78 2.66 2.41 6.87
C PRO A 78 3.92 2.15 7.71
N ASP A 79 4.16 2.92 8.79
CA ASP A 79 5.32 2.77 9.67
C ASP A 79 5.16 1.73 10.79
N ASN A 80 3.99 1.08 10.99
CA ASN A 80 3.91 -0.07 11.90
C ASN A 80 4.31 -1.38 11.20
N VAL A 81 5.29 -1.30 10.31
CA VAL A 81 5.90 -2.44 9.63
C VAL A 81 7.28 -2.71 10.23
N PRO A 82 7.74 -3.97 10.27
CA PRO A 82 9.01 -4.29 10.93
C PRO A 82 10.24 -3.98 10.07
N TYR A 83 10.10 -3.31 8.93
CA TYR A 83 11.18 -3.06 8.00
C TYR A 83 11.36 -1.57 7.72
N LYS A 84 12.55 -1.19 7.26
CA LYS A 84 12.87 0.17 6.86
C LYS A 84 13.75 0.16 5.62
N TRP A 85 13.68 1.25 4.87
CA TRP A 85 14.55 1.51 3.74
C TRP A 85 15.68 2.45 4.17
N VAL A 86 16.91 2.06 3.91
CA VAL A 86 18.11 2.80 4.32
C VAL A 86 18.90 3.18 3.08
N LYS A 87 19.23 4.45 2.93
CA LYS A 87 20.07 4.94 1.82
C LYS A 87 21.38 4.14 1.75
N TRP A 88 21.74 3.70 0.56
CA TRP A 88 23.02 3.06 0.31
C TRP A 88 24.18 4.05 0.47
N THR A 89 25.17 3.71 1.30
CA THR A 89 26.35 4.55 1.58
C THR A 89 27.65 3.92 1.06
N GLY A 90 27.56 2.87 0.25
CA GLY A 90 28.72 2.12 -0.24
C GLY A 90 29.05 0.86 0.56
N THR A 91 28.37 0.63 1.69
CA THR A 91 28.49 -0.57 2.51
C THR A 91 27.12 -1.18 2.82
N THR A 92 27.09 -2.49 2.99
CA THR A 92 25.87 -3.22 3.34
C THR A 92 25.43 -2.88 4.77
N PRO A 93 24.21 -2.32 4.97
CA PRO A 93 23.72 -2.02 6.30
C PRO A 93 23.43 -3.30 7.10
N ALA A 94 23.46 -3.20 8.42
CA ALA A 94 23.03 -4.29 9.30
C ALA A 94 21.57 -4.66 9.03
N ASN A 95 21.27 -5.95 9.12
CA ASN A 95 19.94 -6.51 8.87
C ASN A 95 19.41 -6.29 7.45
N ALA A 96 20.30 -6.09 6.47
CA ALA A 96 19.92 -6.07 5.06
C ALA A 96 19.26 -7.39 4.66
N VAL A 97 18.13 -7.32 3.96
CA VAL A 97 17.44 -8.51 3.46
C VAL A 97 18.14 -8.96 2.19
N SER A 98 18.68 -10.18 2.21
CA SER A 98 19.57 -10.69 1.16
C SER A 98 19.46 -12.19 0.99
N ASP A 99 19.81 -12.70 -0.18
CA ASP A 99 20.02 -14.12 -0.45
C ASP A 99 21.40 -14.38 -1.04
N LYS A 100 22.11 -15.37 -0.48
CA LYS A 100 23.33 -15.92 -1.08
C LYS A 100 22.93 -16.88 -2.20
N ASN A 101 23.58 -16.77 -3.34
CA ASN A 101 23.22 -17.53 -4.53
C ASN A 101 24.30 -18.55 -4.95
N ASN A 102 23.95 -19.40 -5.92
CA ASN A 102 24.80 -20.45 -6.45
C ASN A 102 25.93 -19.94 -7.35
N ILE A 103 25.91 -18.67 -7.78
CA ILE A 103 26.99 -18.03 -8.54
C ILE A 103 28.02 -17.33 -7.63
N GLY A 104 27.96 -17.57 -6.32
CA GLY A 104 28.93 -17.06 -5.35
C GLY A 104 28.72 -15.60 -4.93
N LYS A 105 27.60 -14.98 -5.34
CA LYS A 105 27.23 -13.62 -4.97
C LYS A 105 26.20 -13.61 -3.83
N THR A 106 26.03 -12.45 -3.22
CA THR A 106 24.92 -12.15 -2.31
C THR A 106 24.17 -10.97 -2.88
N PHE A 107 22.94 -11.21 -3.32
CA PHE A 107 22.07 -10.12 -3.76
C PHE A 107 21.26 -9.59 -2.58
N ILE A 108 21.04 -8.29 -2.58
CA ILE A 108 20.32 -7.56 -1.53
C ILE A 108 19.09 -6.91 -2.14
N ILE A 109 17.99 -6.83 -1.39
CA ILE A 109 16.79 -6.13 -1.82
C ILE A 109 17.03 -4.63 -1.73
N GLY A 110 16.92 -3.94 -2.86
CA GLY A 110 17.01 -2.48 -2.93
C GLY A 110 15.87 -1.86 -3.72
N ARG A 111 15.75 -0.53 -3.65
CA ARG A 111 14.82 0.26 -4.47
C ARG A 111 15.44 1.58 -4.89
N GLY A 112 15.05 2.09 -6.05
CA GLY A 112 15.59 3.34 -6.59
C GLY A 112 14.59 4.07 -7.47
N VAL A 113 14.80 5.38 -7.63
CA VAL A 113 13.91 6.25 -8.40
C VAL A 113 14.22 6.10 -9.89
N TYR A 114 13.18 5.88 -10.69
CA TYR A 114 13.26 5.85 -12.15
C TYR A 114 11.90 6.21 -12.75
N GLU A 115 11.86 7.02 -13.81
CA GLU A 115 10.61 7.39 -14.52
C GLU A 115 9.46 7.92 -13.62
N ASN A 116 9.80 8.70 -12.58
CA ASN A 116 8.87 9.20 -11.56
C ASN A 116 8.18 8.10 -10.71
N GLY A 117 8.71 6.89 -10.73
CA GLY A 117 8.38 5.81 -9.83
C GLY A 117 9.54 5.46 -8.90
N LEU A 118 9.25 4.58 -7.94
CA LEU A 118 10.21 3.99 -7.02
C LEU A 118 10.17 2.48 -7.20
N HIS A 119 11.22 1.90 -7.78
CA HIS A 119 11.19 0.51 -8.23
C HIS A 119 12.11 -0.37 -7.40
N PRO A 120 11.59 -1.49 -6.85
CA PRO A 120 12.42 -2.47 -6.18
C PRO A 120 13.17 -3.35 -7.18
N GLY A 121 14.27 -3.94 -6.72
CA GLY A 121 15.14 -4.79 -7.50
C GLY A 121 16.23 -5.42 -6.65
N TYR A 122 17.23 -6.01 -7.31
CA TYR A 122 18.38 -6.59 -6.64
C TYR A 122 19.59 -5.64 -6.71
N ALA A 123 20.24 -5.43 -5.57
CA ALA A 123 21.49 -4.72 -5.47
C ALA A 123 22.64 -5.73 -5.34
N ASP A 124 23.74 -5.47 -6.05
CA ASP A 124 24.98 -6.23 -5.96
C ASP A 124 26.04 -5.38 -5.23
N PRO A 125 26.40 -5.72 -3.97
CA PRO A 125 27.41 -4.99 -3.22
C PRO A 125 28.78 -4.92 -3.91
N ALA A 126 29.12 -5.90 -4.76
CA ALA A 126 30.39 -5.92 -5.47
C ALA A 126 30.43 -4.85 -6.58
N THR A 127 29.32 -4.66 -7.29
CA THR A 127 29.22 -3.65 -8.35
C THR A 127 28.73 -2.29 -7.84
N LYS A 128 28.21 -2.23 -6.60
CA LYS A 128 27.63 -1.05 -5.95
C LYS A 128 26.48 -0.44 -6.76
N LYS A 129 25.68 -1.30 -7.39
CA LYS A 129 24.57 -0.92 -8.26
C LYS A 129 23.31 -1.64 -7.84
N LEU A 130 22.18 -0.97 -8.02
CA LEU A 130 20.85 -1.56 -8.03
C LEU A 130 20.45 -1.86 -9.47
N TYR A 131 19.86 -3.03 -9.68
CA TYR A 131 19.30 -3.48 -10.94
C TYR A 131 17.80 -3.68 -10.74
N THR A 132 17.00 -2.90 -11.47
CA THR A 132 15.54 -3.00 -11.50
C THR A 132 15.07 -3.22 -12.94
N SER A 133 13.76 -3.27 -13.14
CA SER A 133 13.15 -3.47 -14.46
C SER A 133 12.15 -2.36 -14.76
N TYR A 134 12.12 -1.91 -16.01
CA TYR A 134 11.13 -0.96 -16.49
C TYR A 134 11.00 -1.05 -18.01
N GLY A 135 9.77 -1.04 -18.53
CA GLY A 135 9.52 -0.86 -19.96
C GLY A 135 10.12 -1.94 -20.88
N GLY A 136 10.39 -3.15 -20.36
CA GLY A 136 11.04 -4.22 -21.12
C GLY A 136 12.57 -4.29 -20.95
N GLU A 137 13.18 -3.36 -20.22
CA GLU A 137 14.63 -3.26 -20.05
C GLU A 137 15.08 -3.44 -18.60
N GLU A 138 16.35 -3.84 -18.42
CA GLU A 138 17.03 -3.76 -17.12
C GLU A 138 17.54 -2.33 -16.91
N VAL A 139 17.18 -1.74 -15.78
CA VAL A 139 17.59 -0.39 -15.40
C VAL A 139 18.62 -0.47 -14.28
N VAL A 140 19.75 0.22 -14.46
CA VAL A 140 20.87 0.22 -13.52
C VAL A 140 21.00 1.56 -12.83
N LEU A 141 20.85 1.55 -11.50
CA LEU A 141 20.86 2.75 -10.66
C LEU A 141 22.07 2.76 -9.70
N LYS A 142 22.66 3.95 -9.50
CA LYS A 142 23.76 4.17 -8.54
C LYS A 142 23.29 4.73 -7.21
N GLU A 143 22.15 5.41 -7.21
CA GLU A 143 21.50 5.94 -6.02
C GLU A 143 20.29 5.09 -5.71
N PHE A 144 20.28 4.48 -4.53
CA PHE A 144 19.24 3.56 -4.11
C PHE A 144 19.21 3.42 -2.59
N GLU A 145 18.15 2.77 -2.12
CA GLU A 145 17.95 2.38 -0.73
C GLU A 145 17.96 0.86 -0.62
N ILE A 146 18.34 0.35 0.55
CA ILE A 146 18.36 -1.07 0.90
C ILE A 146 17.26 -1.36 1.91
N LEU A 147 16.55 -2.47 1.68
CA LEU A 147 15.58 -2.99 2.65
C LEU A 147 16.32 -3.60 3.83
N THR A 148 16.00 -3.15 5.04
CA THR A 148 16.51 -3.74 6.28
C THR A 148 15.35 -4.12 7.19
N CYS A 149 15.47 -5.26 7.88
CA CYS A 149 14.44 -5.77 8.76
C CYS A 149 15.06 -6.69 9.82
N PRO A 150 14.68 -6.59 11.11
CA PRO A 150 15.11 -7.56 12.11
C PRO A 150 14.83 -8.99 11.65
N GLN A 151 15.71 -9.91 12.04
CA GLN A 151 15.62 -11.31 11.65
C GLN A 151 14.26 -11.92 12.04
N ASN A 152 13.80 -12.89 11.23
CA ASN A 152 12.57 -13.67 11.46
C ASN A 152 11.25 -12.85 11.45
N ARG A 153 11.27 -11.62 10.93
CA ARG A 153 10.06 -10.79 10.77
C ARG A 153 9.48 -10.81 9.36
N LEU A 154 10.18 -11.42 8.41
CA LEU A 154 9.77 -11.54 7.01
C LEU A 154 9.66 -13.00 6.59
N THR A 155 8.77 -13.26 5.65
CA THR A 155 8.58 -14.57 5.03
C THR A 155 8.35 -14.43 3.53
N TRP A 156 8.81 -15.42 2.76
CA TRP A 156 8.54 -15.52 1.33
C TRP A 156 7.28 -16.37 1.13
N ILE A 157 6.33 -15.83 0.38
CA ILE A 157 5.05 -16.50 0.09
C ILE A 157 4.97 -16.76 -1.41
N LYS A 158 4.81 -18.03 -1.79
CA LYS A 158 4.62 -18.43 -3.19
C LYS A 158 3.38 -17.78 -3.78
N CYS A 159 3.49 -17.33 -5.02
CA CYS A 159 2.43 -16.64 -5.74
C CYS A 159 2.55 -16.90 -7.23
N ASN A 160 1.40 -17.14 -7.86
CA ASN A 160 1.26 -17.29 -9.30
C ASN A 160 0.17 -16.39 -9.91
N ASP A 161 -0.54 -15.64 -9.06
CA ASP A 161 -1.50 -14.61 -9.44
C ASP A 161 -1.32 -13.42 -8.48
N PRO A 162 -0.79 -12.28 -8.96
CA PRO A 162 -0.56 -11.08 -8.14
C PRO A 162 -1.80 -10.54 -7.41
N LYS A 163 -3.01 -10.88 -7.86
CA LYS A 163 -4.26 -10.50 -7.17
C LYS A 163 -4.36 -11.11 -5.77
N ASN A 164 -3.68 -12.23 -5.54
CA ASN A 164 -3.67 -12.95 -4.26
C ASN A 164 -2.63 -12.40 -3.26
N ILE A 165 -1.93 -11.32 -3.59
CA ILE A 165 -0.98 -10.68 -2.66
C ILE A 165 -1.72 -10.12 -1.44
N GLY A 166 -1.34 -10.63 -0.26
CA GLY A 166 -1.96 -10.29 1.01
C GLY A 166 -1.65 -8.88 1.52
N ALA A 167 -2.38 -8.45 2.56
CA ALA A 167 -2.25 -7.11 3.14
C ALA A 167 -0.88 -6.84 3.80
N LYS A 168 -0.17 -7.89 4.24
CA LYS A 168 1.16 -7.77 4.87
C LYS A 168 2.32 -7.85 3.88
N ALA A 169 2.07 -7.67 2.58
CA ALA A 169 3.14 -7.67 1.59
C ALA A 169 4.04 -6.45 1.76
N VAL A 170 5.35 -6.64 1.57
CA VAL A 170 6.35 -5.56 1.62
C VAL A 170 6.20 -4.71 0.36
N ILE A 171 5.88 -3.44 0.56
CA ILE A 171 5.80 -2.45 -0.51
C ILE A 171 7.22 -1.98 -0.82
N GLY A 172 7.66 -2.29 -2.04
CA GLY A 172 8.97 -1.92 -2.58
C GLY A 172 9.00 -0.53 -3.19
N GLY A 173 7.84 0.03 -3.53
CA GLY A 173 7.69 1.38 -4.05
C GLY A 173 6.40 1.50 -4.84
N TYR A 174 6.44 2.27 -5.94
CA TYR A 174 5.25 2.61 -6.72
C TYR A 174 5.63 2.93 -8.18
N GLU A 175 4.69 2.73 -9.09
CA GLU A 175 4.75 3.26 -10.46
C GLU A 175 4.36 4.75 -10.48
N LYS A 176 4.55 5.41 -11.63
CA LYS A 176 4.24 6.85 -11.81
C LYS A 176 2.80 7.24 -11.47
N ASP A 177 1.86 6.31 -11.59
CA ASP A 177 0.44 6.49 -11.28
C ASP A 177 0.07 6.10 -9.84
N ASP A 178 1.06 6.05 -8.95
CA ASP A 178 0.95 5.61 -7.56
C ASP A 178 0.57 4.14 -7.37
N THR A 179 0.55 3.32 -8.44
CA THR A 179 0.29 1.88 -8.32
C THR A 179 1.37 1.23 -7.43
N PRO A 180 1.00 0.59 -6.30
CA PRO A 180 1.97 -0.02 -5.40
C PRO A 180 2.73 -1.19 -6.05
N LEU A 181 4.04 -1.20 -5.84
CA LEU A 181 4.94 -2.28 -6.25
C LEU A 181 5.33 -3.13 -5.04
N TYR A 182 5.20 -4.44 -5.17
CA TYR A 182 5.57 -5.40 -4.14
C TYR A 182 6.90 -6.06 -4.45
N VAL A 183 7.71 -6.30 -3.42
CA VAL A 183 9.00 -6.97 -3.54
C VAL A 183 8.79 -8.45 -3.86
N THR A 184 9.44 -8.93 -4.92
CA THR A 184 9.38 -10.33 -5.33
C THR A 184 10.76 -11.00 -5.35
N LYS A 185 10.75 -12.33 -5.21
CA LYS A 185 11.88 -13.21 -5.53
C LYS A 185 11.53 -14.04 -6.75
N CYS A 186 12.40 -13.97 -7.75
CA CYS A 186 12.28 -14.65 -9.04
C CYS A 186 13.46 -15.63 -9.18
N MET A 187 13.18 -16.92 -9.30
CA MET A 187 14.22 -17.94 -9.46
C MET A 187 14.59 -18.12 -10.93
N ARG A 188 15.88 -17.99 -11.26
CA ARG A 188 16.45 -18.30 -12.58
C ARG A 188 17.68 -19.17 -12.40
N ASP A 189 17.70 -20.37 -12.97
CA ASP A 189 18.85 -21.28 -12.88
C ASP A 189 19.36 -21.49 -11.44
N LYS A 190 18.43 -21.63 -10.49
CA LYS A 190 18.67 -21.73 -9.03
C LYS A 190 19.29 -20.46 -8.39
N THR A 191 19.45 -19.37 -9.15
CA THR A 191 19.82 -18.04 -8.65
C THR A 191 18.55 -17.25 -8.30
N PRO A 192 18.40 -16.75 -7.07
CA PRO A 192 17.36 -15.80 -6.72
C PRO A 192 17.71 -14.40 -7.24
N TYR A 193 16.79 -13.78 -7.96
CA TYR A 193 16.79 -12.36 -8.30
C TYR A 193 15.62 -11.67 -7.59
N PHE A 194 15.79 -10.39 -7.28
CA PHE A 194 14.72 -9.59 -6.67
C PHE A 194 14.14 -8.62 -7.68
N GLY A 195 12.83 -8.45 -7.61
CA GLY A 195 12.08 -7.68 -8.59
C GLY A 195 10.82 -7.05 -8.03
N LYS A 196 9.87 -6.81 -8.93
CA LYS A 196 8.61 -6.14 -8.66
C LYS A 196 7.42 -6.90 -9.20
N THR A 197 6.27 -6.70 -8.59
CA THR A 197 4.95 -7.02 -9.15
C THR A 197 3.91 -6.02 -8.61
N TYR A 198 2.71 -6.05 -9.15
CA TYR A 198 1.58 -5.22 -8.72
C TYR A 198 0.29 -6.03 -8.86
N LYS A 199 -0.72 -5.73 -8.01
CA LYS A 199 -1.94 -6.56 -7.90
C LYS A 199 -2.74 -6.71 -9.19
N ASN A 200 -2.74 -5.67 -10.04
CA ASN A 200 -3.44 -5.70 -11.33
C ASN A 200 -2.57 -6.24 -12.47
N GLY A 201 -1.35 -6.69 -12.17
CA GLY A 201 -0.43 -7.29 -13.13
C GLY A 201 -0.70 -8.78 -13.35
N TYR A 202 0.13 -9.38 -14.18
CA TYR A 202 0.00 -10.79 -14.58
C TYR A 202 1.09 -11.69 -13.98
N CYS A 203 2.25 -11.12 -13.62
CA CYS A 203 3.43 -11.86 -13.18
C CYS A 203 4.39 -10.97 -12.37
N ALA A 204 5.53 -11.54 -11.96
CA ALA A 204 6.65 -10.77 -11.44
C ALA A 204 7.64 -10.38 -12.56
N TYR A 205 8.30 -9.24 -12.37
CA TYR A 205 9.26 -8.64 -13.29
C TYR A 205 10.60 -8.43 -12.58
N TYR A 206 11.70 -8.74 -13.24
CA TYR A 206 13.06 -8.47 -12.71
C TYR A 206 14.01 -8.12 -13.85
N GLY A 207 14.98 -7.25 -13.58
CA GLY A 207 16.05 -6.93 -14.53
C GLY A 207 17.08 -8.06 -14.55
N TYR A 208 17.59 -8.42 -15.73
CA TYR A 208 18.78 -9.26 -15.86
C TYR A 208 19.31 -9.18 -17.29
N ASP A 209 20.62 -8.98 -17.43
CA ASP A 209 21.32 -9.02 -18.72
C ASP A 209 20.73 -8.03 -19.75
N GLY A 210 20.49 -6.79 -19.29
CA GLY A 210 19.95 -5.72 -20.14
C GLY A 210 18.45 -5.81 -20.42
N LYS A 211 17.74 -6.83 -19.91
CA LYS A 211 16.30 -7.06 -20.21
C LYS A 211 15.44 -7.16 -18.96
N GLU A 212 14.18 -6.80 -19.10
CA GLU A 212 13.13 -7.16 -18.15
C GLU A 212 12.64 -8.59 -18.44
N TRP A 213 12.75 -9.44 -17.43
CA TRP A 213 12.26 -10.81 -17.47
C TRP A 213 10.97 -10.95 -16.68
N LYS A 214 10.09 -11.83 -17.17
CA LYS A 214 8.79 -12.11 -16.59
C LYS A 214 8.75 -13.52 -16.01
N LEU A 215 8.16 -13.70 -14.83
CA LEU A 215 8.03 -14.99 -14.18
C LEU A 215 6.65 -15.13 -13.53
N ASN A 216 5.89 -16.15 -13.96
CA ASN A 216 4.56 -16.42 -13.41
C ASN A 216 4.63 -17.04 -12.02
N ASP A 217 5.55 -18.00 -11.80
CA ASP A 217 5.75 -18.62 -10.49
C ASP A 217 6.85 -17.88 -9.73
N PHE A 218 6.47 -17.07 -8.74
CA PHE A 218 7.40 -16.27 -7.95
C PHE A 218 7.04 -16.34 -6.46
N GLU A 219 7.83 -15.66 -5.63
CA GLU A 219 7.49 -15.42 -4.23
C GLU A 219 7.37 -13.92 -4.00
N TYR A 220 6.40 -13.48 -3.19
CA TYR A 220 6.39 -12.10 -2.67
C TYR A 220 6.84 -12.10 -1.21
N LEU A 221 7.47 -10.99 -0.82
CA LEU A 221 7.93 -10.80 0.54
C LEU A 221 6.79 -10.26 1.40
N ALA A 222 6.53 -10.88 2.54
CA ALA A 222 5.54 -10.44 3.51
C ALA A 222 6.15 -10.34 4.91
N TYR A 223 5.56 -9.50 5.76
CA TYR A 223 5.94 -9.42 7.17
C TYR A 223 4.96 -10.15 8.07
N ASN A 224 5.46 -10.58 9.24
CA ASN A 224 4.72 -11.30 10.27
C ASN A 224 4.07 -10.32 11.26
#